data_AF-A0A955VJS3-F1
#
_entry.id   AF-A0A955VJS3-F1
#
_cell.length_a   1.000
_cell.length_b   1.000
_cell.length_c   1.000
_cell.angle_alpha   90.00
_cell.angle_beta   90.00
_cell.angle_gamma   90.00
#
_symmetry.space_group_name_H-M   'P 1'
#
loop_
_entity.id
_entity.type
_entity.pdbx_description
1 polymer ?
#
loop_
_entity_poly.entity_id
_entity_poly.type
_entity_poly.pdbx_seq_one_letter_code
_entity_poly.pdbx_strand_id
1 'polypeptide(L)'
;MADDFPLLTTLPEAPGLFEHRATLSYRDLRLRPFALLVDDFERFRLTYRLLLPRICGLVITYDTLYALERVDRFVWWLRVPTPCLGLMEEFLRGFLRTIEQLRDESRAKEKLQIDYERATSDISGLSDYVSIVEKVTRDELNERTRWMVGALSELVRFTAEKLEAAGSTDFPEQVTGFLCGPQFEYDGAALFIVREHAPELLALHGRAVPTRIQLGAAQIERGIWSEGPLLHSVFDVGGTTHLLVLACTKPLYK
;
A
#
# COMPACT_ATOMS: atom_id res chain seq x y z
N MET A 1 -19.68 38.68 15.96
CA MET A 1 -21.08 38.89 15.53
C MET A 1 -21.88 37.82 16.24
N ALA A 2 -22.93 38.17 16.98
CA ALA A 2 -23.69 37.16 17.72
C ALA A 2 -24.28 36.14 16.73
N ASP A 3 -24.03 34.85 16.97
CA ASP A 3 -24.63 33.76 16.20
C ASP A 3 -26.14 33.75 16.44
N ASP A 4 -26.83 34.53 15.63
CA ASP A 4 -28.28 34.65 15.67
C ASP A 4 -28.86 33.51 14.83
N PHE A 5 -29.18 32.40 15.49
CA PHE A 5 -29.93 31.32 14.86
C PHE A 5 -31.37 31.79 14.61
N PRO A 6 -31.94 31.54 13.42
CA PRO A 6 -33.30 31.94 13.13
C PRO A 6 -34.31 31.26 14.07
N LEU A 7 -35.05 32.08 14.81
CA LEU A 7 -36.25 31.68 15.56
C LEU A 7 -37.45 32.07 14.71
N LEU A 8 -38.12 31.08 14.11
CA LEU A 8 -39.17 31.27 13.11
C LEU A 8 -40.52 30.80 13.65
N THR A 9 -41.59 31.37 13.13
CA THR A 9 -42.94 30.87 13.41
C THR A 9 -43.88 31.04 12.23
N THR A 10 -44.76 30.06 12.04
CA THR A 10 -45.89 30.17 11.10
C THR A 10 -47.13 30.76 11.75
N LEU A 11 -47.10 31.00 13.07
CA LEU A 11 -48.23 31.52 13.83
C LEU A 11 -48.21 33.05 13.83
N PRO A 12 -49.32 33.72 13.49
CA PRO A 12 -49.38 35.19 13.43
C PRO A 12 -49.28 35.85 14.81
N GLU A 13 -49.67 35.15 15.88
CA GLU A 13 -49.70 35.65 17.27
C GLU A 13 -48.59 35.04 18.15
N ALA A 14 -47.48 34.63 17.54
CA ALA A 14 -46.37 34.05 18.28
C ALA A 14 -45.72 35.06 19.25
N PRO A 15 -45.15 34.59 20.37
CA PRO A 15 -44.38 35.46 21.26
C PRO A 15 -43.25 36.16 20.51
N GLY A 16 -42.99 37.43 20.84
CA GLY A 16 -42.13 38.35 20.07
C GLY A 16 -40.68 37.93 19.86
N LEU A 17 -40.27 36.80 20.44
CA LEU A 17 -39.00 36.14 20.18
C LEU A 17 -38.90 35.56 18.74
N PHE A 18 -40.01 35.14 18.15
CA PHE A 18 -40.04 34.47 16.87
C PHE A 18 -40.35 35.43 15.72
N GLU A 19 -39.60 35.33 14.63
CA GLU A 19 -39.90 36.01 13.38
C GLU A 19 -41.05 35.31 12.66
N HIS A 20 -42.16 36.02 12.46
CA HIS A 20 -43.30 35.49 11.74
C HIS A 20 -43.01 35.33 10.24
N ARG A 21 -43.19 34.10 9.75
CA ARG A 21 -43.09 33.70 8.34
C ARG A 21 -44.34 32.91 7.97
N ALA A 22 -45.29 33.56 7.31
CA ALA A 22 -46.53 32.92 6.84
C ALA A 22 -46.25 31.71 5.91
N THR A 23 -45.14 31.73 5.17
CA THR A 23 -44.64 30.58 4.41
C THR A 23 -43.16 30.38 4.69
N LEU A 24 -42.76 29.14 4.98
CA LEU A 24 -41.36 28.77 5.20
C LEU A 24 -40.75 28.31 3.88
N SER A 25 -39.72 29.03 3.40
CA SER A 25 -39.01 28.59 2.21
C SER A 25 -38.05 27.44 2.55
N TYR A 26 -37.84 26.54 1.58
CA TYR A 26 -36.83 25.49 1.71
C TYR A 26 -35.42 26.03 1.95
N ARG A 27 -35.15 27.26 1.49
CA ARG A 27 -33.86 27.91 1.66
C ARG A 27 -33.64 28.27 3.12
N ASP A 28 -34.65 28.80 3.80
CA ASP A 28 -34.56 29.25 5.19
C ASP A 28 -34.22 28.08 6.13
N LEU A 29 -34.83 26.91 5.90
CA LEU A 29 -34.62 25.72 6.73
C LEU A 29 -33.26 25.03 6.51
N ARG A 30 -32.60 25.25 5.36
CA ARG A 30 -31.35 24.56 4.99
C ARG A 30 -30.08 25.34 5.32
N LEU A 31 -30.16 26.66 5.42
CA LEU A 31 -28.97 27.51 5.53
C LEU A 31 -28.27 27.33 6.88
N ARG A 32 -29.03 27.30 7.96
CA ARG A 32 -28.53 27.28 9.35
C ARG A 32 -29.49 26.51 10.26
N PRO A 33 -29.01 26.04 11.43
CA PRO A 33 -29.90 25.51 12.46
C PRO A 33 -31.01 26.52 12.79
N PHE A 34 -32.24 26.05 12.94
CA PHE A 34 -33.40 26.91 13.22
C PHE A 34 -34.19 26.39 14.41
N ALA A 35 -34.91 27.27 15.10
CA ALA A 35 -36.05 26.87 15.92
C ALA A 35 -37.33 27.36 15.26
N LEU A 36 -38.31 26.48 15.10
CA LEU A 36 -39.54 26.76 14.37
C LEU A 36 -40.76 26.42 15.22
N LEU A 37 -41.54 27.43 15.58
CA LEU A 37 -42.84 27.25 16.22
C LEU A 37 -43.94 27.03 15.18
N VAL A 38 -44.61 25.87 15.25
CA VAL A 38 -45.76 25.50 14.40
C VAL A 38 -46.99 25.15 15.23
N ASP A 39 -48.16 25.18 14.59
CA ASP A 39 -49.42 24.69 15.12
C ASP A 39 -49.47 23.16 15.17
N ASP A 40 -49.05 22.51 14.08
CA ASP A 40 -49.19 21.08 13.88
C ASP A 40 -47.86 20.47 13.40
N PHE A 41 -47.23 19.68 14.29
CA PHE A 41 -46.01 18.95 13.99
C PHE A 41 -46.21 17.89 12.89
N GLU A 42 -47.34 17.18 12.86
CA GLU A 42 -47.58 16.13 11.88
C GLU A 42 -47.71 16.72 10.48
N ARG A 43 -48.41 17.87 10.37
CA ARG A 43 -48.48 18.61 9.11
C ARG A 43 -47.10 19.09 8.66
N PHE A 44 -46.27 19.61 9.57
CA PHE A 44 -44.89 19.97 9.25
C PHE A 44 -44.10 18.74 8.78
N ARG A 45 -44.16 17.63 9.51
CA ARG A 45 -43.44 16.38 9.21
C ARG A 45 -43.83 15.83 7.84
N LEU A 46 -45.11 15.83 7.49
CA LEU A 46 -45.59 15.39 6.18
C LEU A 46 -45.14 16.32 5.06
N THR A 47 -45.26 17.64 5.27
CA THR A 47 -44.91 18.66 4.26
C THR A 47 -43.41 18.67 3.95
N TYR A 48 -42.56 18.49 4.96
CA TYR A 48 -41.11 18.60 4.85
C TYR A 48 -40.39 17.25 4.93
N ARG A 49 -41.10 16.12 4.79
CA ARG A 49 -40.55 14.76 4.95
C ARG A 49 -39.26 14.51 4.17
N LEU A 50 -39.23 14.90 2.90
CA LEU A 50 -38.07 14.72 2.02
C LEU A 50 -36.89 15.64 2.37
N LEU A 51 -37.18 16.70 3.13
CA LEU A 51 -36.22 17.70 3.54
C LEU A 51 -35.58 17.36 4.90
N LEU A 52 -36.27 16.64 5.78
CA LEU A 52 -35.81 16.31 7.15
C LEU A 52 -34.33 15.86 7.22
N PRO A 53 -33.82 14.96 6.34
CA PRO A 53 -32.42 14.53 6.40
C PRO A 53 -31.40 15.62 6.03
N ARG A 54 -31.85 16.73 5.45
CA ARG A 54 -31.03 17.82 4.90
C ARG A 54 -31.09 19.10 5.74
N ILE A 55 -31.89 19.11 6.79
CA ILE A 55 -32.07 20.27 7.66
C ILE A 55 -31.62 19.96 9.07
N CYS A 56 -31.49 21.03 9.84
CA CYS A 56 -30.93 21.02 11.17
C CYS A 56 -31.77 21.97 12.01
N GLY A 57 -32.31 21.53 13.15
CA GLY A 57 -33.09 22.44 13.98
C GLY A 57 -34.05 21.77 14.95
N LEU A 58 -34.85 22.63 15.55
CA LEU A 58 -35.85 22.29 16.55
C LEU A 58 -37.22 22.74 16.07
N VAL A 59 -38.17 21.82 16.00
CA VAL A 59 -39.58 22.12 15.76
C VAL A 59 -40.28 22.20 17.12
N ILE A 60 -41.03 23.25 17.35
CA ILE A 60 -41.67 23.55 18.62
C ILE A 60 -43.17 23.55 18.42
N THR A 61 -43.89 22.88 19.30
CA THR A 61 -45.35 22.94 19.38
C THR A 61 -45.79 23.20 20.81
N TYR A 62 -46.96 23.81 20.97
CA TYR A 62 -47.58 23.94 22.28
C TYR A 62 -48.14 22.60 22.76
N ASP A 63 -47.93 22.28 24.02
CA ASP A 63 -48.50 21.10 24.68
C ASP A 63 -48.66 21.37 26.19
N THR A 64 -49.39 20.52 26.90
CA THR A 64 -49.55 20.55 28.36
C THR A 64 -48.31 20.12 29.12
N LEU A 65 -47.45 19.30 28.49
CA LEU A 65 -46.26 18.72 29.10
C LEU A 65 -45.00 19.03 28.28
N TYR A 66 -43.87 19.05 28.98
CA TYR A 66 -42.57 19.14 28.34
C TYR A 66 -42.16 17.78 27.77
N ALA A 67 -41.82 17.74 26.49
CA ALA A 67 -41.21 16.56 25.88
C ALA A 67 -40.27 16.96 24.76
N LEU A 68 -39.14 16.26 24.67
CA LEU A 68 -38.16 16.43 23.60
C LEU A 68 -37.94 15.08 22.93
N GLU A 69 -38.20 15.01 21.63
CA GLU A 69 -38.08 13.81 20.83
C GLU A 69 -37.19 14.07 19.62
N ARG A 70 -36.37 13.08 19.25
CA ARG A 70 -35.57 13.16 18.03
C ARG A 70 -36.39 12.65 16.85
N VAL A 71 -36.62 13.53 15.88
CA VAL A 71 -37.40 13.26 14.66
C VAL A 71 -36.53 12.67 13.56
N ASP A 72 -35.35 13.26 13.38
CA ASP A 72 -34.34 12.85 12.40
C ASP A 72 -32.94 13.08 12.99
N ARG A 73 -31.88 12.78 12.25
CA ARG A 73 -30.48 12.86 12.70
C ARG A 73 -30.12 14.20 13.33
N PHE A 74 -30.61 15.30 12.74
CA PHE A 74 -30.39 16.67 13.21
C PHE A 74 -31.69 17.48 13.39
N VAL A 75 -32.83 16.80 13.54
CA VAL A 75 -34.11 17.47 13.78
C VAL A 75 -34.74 16.93 15.04
N TRP A 76 -35.12 17.83 15.94
CA TRP A 76 -35.80 17.51 17.19
C TRP A 76 -37.17 18.17 17.22
N TRP A 77 -38.08 17.55 17.96
CA TRP A 77 -39.40 18.06 18.26
C TRP A 77 -39.50 18.34 19.75
N LEU A 78 -39.76 19.60 20.09
CA LEU A 78 -39.95 20.09 21.43
C LEU A 78 -41.42 20.45 21.64
N ARG A 79 -42.03 19.82 22.61
CA ARG A 79 -43.37 20.13 23.13
C ARG A 79 -43.21 20.93 24.41
N VAL A 80 -43.86 22.10 24.47
CA VAL A 80 -43.72 23.02 25.61
C VAL A 80 -45.06 23.63 26.00
N PRO A 81 -45.30 23.84 27.31
CA PRO A 81 -46.39 24.69 27.78
C PRO A 81 -46.25 26.12 27.26
N THR A 82 -47.36 26.70 26.77
CA THR A 82 -47.44 28.08 26.28
C THR A 82 -46.78 29.11 27.21
N PRO A 83 -46.94 29.06 28.55
CA PRO A 83 -46.32 30.04 29.44
C PRO A 83 -44.79 29.98 29.46
N CYS A 84 -44.21 28.83 29.10
CA CYS A 84 -42.77 28.60 29.22
C CYS A 84 -41.98 29.12 28.02
N LEU A 85 -42.62 29.29 26.85
CA LEU A 85 -41.91 29.57 25.60
C LEU A 85 -41.12 30.89 25.65
N GLY A 86 -41.67 31.93 26.28
CA GLY A 86 -40.98 33.22 26.44
C GLY A 86 -39.75 33.17 27.34
N LEU A 87 -39.60 32.15 28.18
CA LEU A 87 -38.47 31.95 29.07
C LEU A 87 -37.37 31.05 28.46
N MET A 88 -37.61 30.50 27.27
CA MET A 88 -36.76 29.48 26.68
C MET A 88 -35.76 30.01 25.64
N GLU A 89 -35.65 31.32 25.42
CA GLU A 89 -34.74 31.87 24.39
C GLU A 89 -33.30 31.36 24.54
N GLU A 90 -32.71 31.51 25.72
CA GLU A 90 -31.33 31.08 25.96
C GLU A 90 -31.15 29.57 25.77
N PHE A 91 -32.16 28.80 26.20
CA PHE A 91 -32.19 27.35 25.99
C PHE A 91 -32.22 27.01 24.50
N LEU A 92 -33.11 27.64 23.71
CA LEU A 92 -33.23 27.40 22.27
C LEU A 92 -31.92 27.72 21.56
N ARG A 93 -31.31 28.87 21.86
CA ARG A 93 -30.04 29.28 21.27
C ARG A 93 -28.90 28.34 21.65
N GLY A 94 -28.81 27.95 22.92
CA GLY A 94 -27.82 26.99 23.40
C GLY A 94 -27.99 25.63 22.73
N PHE A 95 -29.22 25.15 22.60
CA PHE A 95 -29.53 23.89 21.94
C PHE A 95 -29.17 23.91 20.46
N LEU A 96 -29.46 25.00 19.74
CA LEU A 96 -29.11 25.14 18.32
C LEU A 96 -27.59 25.15 18.10
N ARG A 97 -26.81 25.76 18.99
CA ARG A 97 -25.33 25.65 18.96
C ARG A 97 -24.86 24.22 19.12
N THR A 98 -25.41 23.51 20.10
CA THR A 98 -25.06 22.10 20.35
C THR A 98 -25.38 21.24 19.13
N ILE A 99 -26.53 21.44 18.49
CA ILE A 99 -26.87 20.70 17.27
C ILE A 99 -25.91 21.06 16.13
N GLU A 100 -25.57 22.34 15.95
CA GLU A 100 -24.62 22.74 14.90
C GLU A 100 -23.27 22.04 15.07
N GLN A 101 -22.74 22.04 16.29
CA GLN A 101 -21.51 21.35 16.63
C GLN A 101 -21.61 19.86 16.32
N LEU A 102 -22.69 19.20 16.73
CA LEU A 102 -22.93 17.78 16.42
C LEU A 102 -23.00 17.51 14.91
N ARG A 103 -23.61 18.40 14.13
CA ARG A 103 -23.69 18.30 12.67
C ARG A 103 -22.31 18.39 12.04
N ASP A 104 -21.51 19.35 12.48
CA ASP A 104 -20.19 19.60 11.92
C ASP A 104 -19.20 18.49 12.31
N GLU A 105 -19.23 18.02 13.56
CA GLU A 105 -18.49 16.85 14.02
C GLU A 105 -18.88 15.59 13.24
N SER A 106 -20.18 15.38 13.01
CA SER A 106 -20.65 14.24 12.24
C SER A 106 -20.16 14.27 10.80
N ARG A 107 -20.11 15.45 10.15
CA ARG A 107 -19.54 15.61 8.80
C ARG A 107 -18.03 15.37 8.79
N ALA A 108 -17.32 15.85 9.81
CA ALA A 108 -15.90 15.59 9.95
C ALA A 108 -15.62 14.09 10.13
N LYS A 109 -16.43 13.40 10.93
CA LYS A 109 -16.33 11.95 11.14
C LYS A 109 -16.60 11.16 9.86
N GLU A 110 -17.63 11.51 9.10
CA GLU A 110 -17.91 10.87 7.80
C GLU A 110 -16.76 11.04 6.82
N LYS A 111 -16.17 12.24 6.75
CA LYS A 111 -14.99 12.49 5.93
C LYS A 111 -13.81 11.60 6.35
N LEU A 112 -13.50 11.57 7.64
CA LEU A 112 -12.43 10.72 8.19
C LEU A 112 -12.66 9.24 7.90
N GLN A 113 -13.92 8.78 7.94
CA GLN A 113 -14.24 7.40 7.62
C GLN A 113 -14.00 7.08 6.14
N ILE A 114 -14.40 7.96 5.22
CA ILE A 114 -14.12 7.80 3.78
C ILE A 114 -12.60 7.77 3.53
N ASP A 115 -11.85 8.66 4.18
CA ASP A 115 -10.39 8.72 4.03
C ASP A 115 -9.71 7.46 4.61
N TYR A 116 -10.23 6.93 5.73
CA TYR A 116 -9.76 5.67 6.31
C TYR A 116 -10.04 4.46 5.40
N GLU A 117 -11.23 4.38 4.80
CA GLU A 117 -11.59 3.31 3.86
C GLU A 117 -10.68 3.31 2.63
N ARG A 118 -10.36 4.50 2.10
CA ARG A 118 -9.40 4.67 1.00
C ARG A 118 -8.00 4.20 1.38
N ALA A 119 -7.48 4.67 2.51
CA ALA A 119 -6.15 4.26 2.98
C ALA A 119 -6.07 2.75 3.23
N THR A 120 -7.14 2.15 3.76
CA THR A 120 -7.23 0.69 3.96
C THR A 120 -7.17 -0.06 2.63
N SER A 121 -7.89 0.43 1.61
CA SER A 121 -7.84 -0.13 0.25
C SER A 121 -6.44 -0.02 -0.35
N ASP A 122 -5.76 1.11 -0.18
CA ASP A 122 -4.40 1.33 -0.70
C ASP A 122 -3.39 0.40 -0.01
N ILE A 123 -3.49 0.22 1.30
CA ILE A 123 -2.66 -0.71 2.07
C ILE A 123 -2.86 -2.14 1.59
N SER A 124 -4.12 -2.55 1.36
CA SER A 124 -4.41 -3.89 0.82
C SER A 124 -3.76 -4.08 -0.55
N GLY A 125 -3.90 -3.11 -1.45
CA GLY A 125 -3.29 -3.17 -2.79
C GLY A 125 -1.76 -3.24 -2.76
N LEU A 126 -1.12 -2.48 -1.85
CA LEU A 126 0.33 -2.54 -1.65
C LEU A 126 0.78 -3.88 -1.08
N SER A 127 0.03 -4.45 -0.12
CA SER A 127 0.31 -5.76 0.44
C SER A 127 0.25 -6.85 -0.62
N ASP A 128 -0.75 -6.81 -1.50
CA ASP A 128 -0.87 -7.75 -2.62
C ASP A 128 0.29 -7.61 -3.60
N TYR A 129 0.69 -6.38 -3.93
CA TYR A 129 1.83 -6.11 -4.79
C TYR A 129 3.14 -6.66 -4.22
N VAL A 130 3.42 -6.41 -2.93
CA VAL A 130 4.61 -6.94 -2.24
C VAL A 130 4.61 -8.47 -2.26
N SER A 131 3.48 -9.11 -2.00
CA SER A 131 3.34 -10.58 -2.06
C SER A 131 3.65 -11.14 -3.44
N ILE A 132 3.20 -10.47 -4.51
CA ILE A 132 3.50 -10.85 -5.90
C ILE A 132 5.00 -10.72 -6.17
N VAL A 133 5.62 -9.59 -5.81
CA VAL A 133 7.05 -9.36 -6.02
C VAL A 133 7.88 -10.39 -5.26
N GLU A 134 7.59 -10.62 -3.98
CA GLU A 134 8.27 -11.64 -3.18
C GLU A 134 8.18 -13.03 -3.80
N LYS A 135 7.00 -13.41 -4.31
CA LYS A 135 6.80 -14.69 -4.97
C LYS A 135 7.64 -14.79 -6.24
N VAL A 136 7.59 -13.78 -7.12
CA VAL A 136 8.35 -13.76 -8.37
C VAL A 136 9.85 -13.83 -8.09
N THR A 137 10.36 -13.00 -7.18
CA THR A 137 11.79 -13.00 -6.81
C THR A 137 12.21 -14.34 -6.20
N ARG A 138 11.36 -14.96 -5.38
CA ARG A 138 11.63 -16.29 -4.81
C ARG A 138 11.65 -17.38 -5.88
N ASP A 139 10.71 -17.35 -6.81
CA ASP A 139 10.61 -18.32 -7.90
C ASP A 139 11.83 -18.20 -8.84
N GLU A 140 12.23 -16.97 -9.20
CA GLU A 140 13.46 -16.71 -9.98
C GLU A 140 14.73 -17.18 -9.25
N LEU A 141 14.85 -16.91 -7.94
CA LEU A 141 15.99 -17.36 -7.15
C LEU A 141 16.04 -18.89 -7.06
N ASN A 142 14.91 -19.54 -6.86
CA ASN A 142 14.81 -21.00 -6.81
C ASN A 142 15.17 -21.64 -8.16
N GLU A 143 14.73 -21.05 -9.27
CA GLU A 143 15.07 -21.51 -10.62
C GLU A 143 16.58 -21.38 -10.87
N ARG A 144 17.16 -20.21 -10.59
CA ARG A 144 18.62 -19.98 -10.67
C ARG A 144 19.41 -20.95 -9.82
N THR A 145 18.98 -21.17 -8.58
CA THR A 145 19.65 -22.10 -7.64
C THR A 145 19.59 -23.53 -8.14
N ARG A 146 18.42 -24.00 -8.58
CA ARG A 146 18.24 -25.36 -9.10
C ARG A 146 19.12 -25.59 -10.33
N TRP A 147 19.13 -24.63 -11.24
CA TRP A 147 19.95 -24.70 -12.44
C TRP A 147 21.45 -24.71 -12.10
N MET A 148 21.90 -23.83 -11.19
CA MET A 148 23.31 -23.75 -10.76
C MET A 148 23.78 -25.03 -10.08
N VAL A 149 22.97 -25.58 -9.17
CA VAL A 149 23.26 -26.86 -8.50
C VAL A 149 23.33 -28.00 -9.52
N GLY A 150 22.41 -28.05 -10.48
CA GLY A 150 22.43 -29.03 -11.57
C GLY A 150 23.72 -28.97 -12.39
N ALA A 151 24.12 -27.77 -12.80
CA ALA A 151 25.34 -27.56 -13.55
C ALA A 151 26.61 -27.93 -12.76
N LEU A 152 26.71 -27.52 -11.49
CA LEU A 152 27.83 -27.90 -10.62
C LEU A 152 27.88 -29.40 -10.38
N SER A 153 26.73 -30.06 -10.20
CA SER A 153 26.67 -31.52 -10.04
C SER A 153 27.13 -32.26 -11.30
N GLU A 154 26.76 -31.79 -12.49
CA GLU A 154 27.23 -32.38 -13.75
C GLU A 154 28.74 -32.16 -13.93
N LEU A 155 29.26 -31.00 -13.52
CA LEU A 155 30.68 -30.70 -13.56
C LEU A 155 31.49 -31.59 -12.60
N VAL A 156 30.99 -31.86 -11.39
CA VAL A 156 31.61 -32.81 -10.45
C VAL A 156 31.53 -34.25 -10.97
N ARG A 157 30.46 -34.63 -11.66
CA ARG A 157 30.30 -35.95 -12.29
C ARG A 157 31.14 -36.13 -13.55
N PHE A 158 31.60 -35.03 -14.13
CA PHE A 158 32.56 -35.06 -15.21
C PHE A 158 33.92 -35.47 -14.64
N THR A 159 34.16 -36.78 -14.65
CA THR A 159 35.33 -37.42 -14.01
C THR A 159 36.64 -36.96 -14.63
N ALA A 160 37.73 -37.01 -13.85
CA ALA A 160 39.09 -36.70 -14.30
C ALA A 160 39.46 -37.41 -15.62
N GLU A 161 39.03 -38.66 -15.81
CA GLU A 161 39.25 -39.43 -17.05
C GLU A 161 38.57 -38.82 -18.28
N LYS A 162 37.40 -38.18 -18.14
CA LYS A 162 36.72 -37.49 -19.24
C LYS A 162 37.32 -36.12 -19.51
N LEU A 163 37.85 -35.45 -18.48
CA LEU A 163 38.60 -34.19 -18.60
C LEU A 163 39.94 -34.39 -19.30
N GLU A 164 40.64 -35.49 -19.03
CA GLU A 164 41.91 -35.82 -19.69
C GLU A 164 41.72 -36.28 -21.14
N ALA A 165 40.57 -36.88 -21.48
CA ALA A 165 40.24 -37.33 -22.83
C ALA A 165 39.59 -36.24 -23.71
N ALA A 166 39.00 -35.20 -23.11
CA ALA A 166 38.39 -34.10 -23.83
C ALA A 166 39.47 -33.18 -24.41
N GLY A 167 39.47 -32.97 -25.73
CA GLY A 167 40.26 -31.90 -26.33
C GLY A 167 39.78 -30.54 -25.83
N SER A 168 40.58 -29.48 -26.04
CA SER A 168 40.33 -28.11 -25.55
C SER A 168 39.00 -27.47 -26.01
N THR A 169 38.18 -28.19 -26.77
CA THR A 169 36.91 -27.77 -27.36
C THR A 169 35.70 -28.63 -26.95
N ASP A 170 35.90 -29.79 -26.34
CA ASP A 170 34.84 -30.79 -26.12
C ASP A 170 34.35 -30.80 -24.68
N PHE A 171 33.64 -29.73 -24.29
CA PHE A 171 32.85 -29.75 -23.07
C PHE A 171 31.51 -30.47 -23.28
N PRO A 172 30.97 -31.15 -22.25
CA PRO A 172 29.57 -31.53 -22.24
C PRO A 172 28.69 -30.30 -22.48
N GLU A 173 27.61 -30.47 -23.25
CA GLU A 173 26.62 -29.41 -23.50
C GLU A 173 26.11 -28.75 -22.21
N GLN A 174 26.14 -29.45 -21.08
CA GLN A 174 25.74 -28.94 -19.78
C GLN A 174 26.75 -27.96 -19.19
N VAL A 175 28.06 -28.20 -19.38
CA VAL A 175 29.14 -27.28 -18.95
C VAL A 175 29.21 -26.11 -19.91
N THR A 176 29.13 -26.35 -21.22
CA THR A 176 29.00 -25.27 -22.21
C THR A 176 27.73 -24.47 -21.96
N GLY A 177 26.61 -25.12 -21.68
CA GLY A 177 25.35 -24.48 -21.32
C GLY A 177 25.42 -23.72 -19.99
N PHE A 178 26.26 -24.16 -19.05
CA PHE A 178 26.54 -23.42 -17.81
C PHE A 178 27.34 -22.14 -18.07
N LEU A 179 28.39 -22.24 -18.89
CA LEU A 179 29.28 -21.13 -19.22
C LEU A 179 28.64 -20.13 -20.22
N CYS A 180 27.76 -20.62 -21.09
CA CYS A 180 27.12 -19.86 -22.17
C CYS A 180 25.62 -19.64 -21.94
N GLY A 181 25.11 -20.00 -20.75
CA GLY A 181 23.70 -19.87 -20.43
C GLY A 181 23.27 -18.41 -20.49
N PRO A 182 22.10 -18.07 -21.07
CA PRO A 182 21.66 -16.68 -21.24
C PRO A 182 21.46 -15.93 -19.91
N GLN A 183 21.46 -16.65 -18.79
CA GLN A 183 21.35 -16.10 -17.44
C GLN A 183 22.65 -15.49 -16.93
N PHE A 184 23.78 -15.73 -17.60
CA PHE A 184 25.08 -15.16 -17.26
C PHE A 184 25.64 -14.39 -18.45
N GLU A 185 25.82 -13.07 -18.29
CA GLU A 185 26.54 -12.25 -19.25
C GLU A 185 28.06 -12.35 -18.99
N TYR A 186 28.64 -13.53 -19.21
CA TYR A 186 30.10 -13.69 -19.17
C TYR A 186 30.69 -13.37 -20.55
N ASP A 187 31.72 -12.52 -20.62
CA ASP A 187 32.49 -12.35 -21.87
C ASP A 187 33.41 -13.56 -22.13
N GLY A 188 33.67 -14.41 -21.12
CA GLY A 188 34.38 -15.68 -21.27
C GLY A 188 34.54 -16.48 -19.97
N ALA A 189 34.97 -17.74 -20.09
CA ALA A 189 35.21 -18.65 -18.97
C ALA A 189 36.41 -19.57 -19.24
N ALA A 190 37.10 -19.97 -18.17
CA ALA A 190 38.30 -20.82 -18.26
C ALA A 190 38.30 -21.91 -17.18
N LEU A 191 38.63 -23.14 -17.57
CA LEU A 191 38.80 -24.26 -16.64
C LEU A 191 40.28 -24.64 -16.55
N PHE A 192 40.79 -24.80 -15.33
CA PHE A 192 42.16 -25.19 -15.06
C PHE A 192 42.23 -26.49 -14.24
N ILE A 193 43.20 -27.35 -14.54
CA ILE A 193 43.65 -28.38 -13.60
C ILE A 193 44.84 -27.81 -12.83
N VAL A 194 44.86 -28.00 -11.51
CA VAL A 194 46.00 -27.63 -10.69
C VAL A 194 46.88 -28.86 -10.51
N ARG A 195 47.99 -28.93 -11.27
CA ARG A 195 49.05 -29.94 -11.06
C ARG A 195 50.10 -29.38 -10.10
N GLU A 196 50.90 -30.26 -9.48
CA GLU A 196 51.90 -29.92 -8.44
C GLU A 196 52.85 -28.75 -8.78
N HIS A 197 53.03 -28.42 -10.07
CA HIS A 197 54.01 -27.42 -10.51
C HIS A 197 53.45 -26.27 -11.35
N ALA A 198 52.22 -26.37 -11.87
CA ALA A 198 51.55 -25.29 -12.59
C ALA A 198 50.06 -25.60 -12.84
N PRO A 199 49.19 -24.57 -12.86
CA PRO A 199 47.85 -24.72 -13.42
C PRO A 199 47.92 -24.92 -14.94
N GLU A 200 47.25 -25.95 -15.43
CA GLU A 200 47.11 -26.28 -16.85
C GLU A 200 45.72 -25.85 -17.32
N LEU A 201 45.65 -24.98 -18.34
CA LEU A 201 44.38 -24.59 -18.96
C LEU A 201 43.83 -25.79 -19.72
N LEU A 202 42.70 -26.31 -19.26
CA LEU A 202 42.02 -27.39 -19.96
C LEU A 202 41.17 -26.88 -21.10
N ALA A 203 40.45 -25.78 -20.87
CA ALA A 203 39.54 -25.26 -21.86
C ALA A 203 39.13 -23.82 -21.60
N LEU A 204 38.74 -23.17 -22.68
CA LEU A 204 38.47 -21.74 -22.75
C LEU A 204 37.22 -21.49 -23.59
N HIS A 205 36.33 -20.64 -23.11
CA HIS A 205 35.20 -20.14 -23.88
C HIS A 205 35.18 -18.60 -23.88
N GLY A 206 34.80 -18.00 -25.01
CA GLY A 206 34.72 -16.53 -25.15
C GLY A 206 36.07 -15.81 -25.13
N ARG A 207 36.08 -14.54 -24.71
CA ARG A 207 37.25 -13.66 -24.60
C ARG A 207 37.94 -13.74 -23.23
N ALA A 208 37.87 -14.88 -22.55
CA ALA A 208 38.71 -15.09 -21.38
C ALA A 208 40.19 -15.04 -21.84
N VAL A 209 40.96 -14.03 -21.40
CA VAL A 209 42.40 -13.95 -21.70
C VAL A 209 43.13 -14.58 -20.51
N PRO A 210 43.75 -15.76 -20.66
CA PRO A 210 44.50 -16.38 -19.57
C PRO A 210 45.84 -15.65 -19.41
N THR A 211 45.87 -14.63 -18.57
CA THR A 211 47.12 -13.97 -18.16
C THR A 211 47.58 -14.56 -16.83
N ARG A 212 48.58 -15.46 -16.88
CA ARG A 212 49.38 -16.01 -15.76
C ARG A 212 48.60 -16.25 -14.46
N ILE A 213 48.16 -17.49 -14.24
CA ILE A 213 47.67 -17.93 -12.92
C ILE A 213 48.87 -18.39 -12.08
N GLN A 214 49.25 -17.64 -11.06
CA GLN A 214 50.16 -18.10 -10.01
C GLN A 214 49.33 -18.63 -8.84
N LEU A 215 49.24 -19.95 -8.70
CA LEU A 215 48.70 -20.58 -7.50
C LEU A 215 49.83 -20.82 -6.51
N GLY A 216 50.21 -19.76 -5.78
CA GLY A 216 50.96 -19.90 -4.55
C GLY A 216 50.01 -20.35 -3.43
N ALA A 217 50.49 -21.19 -2.51
CA ALA A 217 49.74 -21.93 -1.49
C ALA A 217 48.86 -21.13 -0.49
N ALA A 218 48.50 -19.86 -0.74
CA ALA A 218 47.58 -19.11 0.11
C ALA A 218 46.82 -17.97 -0.57
N GLN A 219 47.03 -17.65 -1.86
CA GLN A 219 46.40 -16.47 -2.45
C GLN A 219 46.15 -16.66 -3.95
N ILE A 220 44.86 -16.73 -4.34
CA ILE A 220 44.42 -16.28 -5.68
C ILE A 220 44.49 -14.75 -5.62
N GLU A 221 45.71 -14.21 -5.61
CA GLU A 221 45.93 -12.76 -5.68
C GLU A 221 45.60 -12.31 -7.09
N ARG A 222 44.43 -11.66 -7.22
CA ARG A 222 43.98 -10.81 -8.33
C ARG A 222 44.93 -10.76 -9.52
N GLY A 223 45.00 -11.84 -10.29
CA GLY A 223 45.46 -11.80 -11.66
C GLY A 223 44.53 -10.83 -12.39
N ILE A 224 45.07 -9.92 -13.18
CA ILE A 224 44.32 -8.86 -13.85
C ILE A 224 43.41 -9.52 -14.91
N TRP A 225 42.23 -9.93 -14.47
CA TRP A 225 41.04 -10.06 -15.29
C TRP A 225 40.42 -8.65 -15.30
N SER A 226 40.17 -8.09 -16.47
CA SER A 226 39.65 -6.73 -16.61
C SER A 226 38.37 -6.54 -15.79
N GLU A 227 38.46 -5.78 -14.69
CA GLU A 227 37.40 -5.02 -14.00
C GLU A 227 36.07 -5.73 -13.67
N GLY A 228 36.05 -7.01 -13.27
CA GLY A 228 34.81 -7.63 -12.78
C GLY A 228 34.97 -8.70 -11.68
N PRO A 229 33.86 -9.08 -11.01
CA PRO A 229 33.88 -10.05 -9.92
C PRO A 229 34.28 -11.45 -10.43
N LEU A 230 35.34 -12.00 -9.84
CA LEU A 230 35.82 -13.35 -10.10
C LEU A 230 35.04 -14.36 -9.24
N LEU A 231 34.34 -15.28 -9.89
CA LEU A 231 33.78 -16.47 -9.26
C LEU A 231 34.77 -17.62 -9.50
N HIS A 232 35.30 -18.21 -8.44
CA HIS A 232 36.17 -19.38 -8.54
C HIS A 232 35.68 -20.47 -7.60
N SER A 233 35.76 -21.71 -8.06
CA SER A 233 35.43 -22.90 -7.28
C SER A 233 36.58 -23.89 -7.41
N VAL A 234 37.07 -24.36 -6.27
CA VAL A 234 38.06 -25.43 -6.17
C VAL A 234 37.31 -26.72 -5.86
N PHE A 235 37.57 -27.79 -6.61
CA PHE A 235 36.99 -29.10 -6.34
C PHE A 235 38.03 -30.19 -6.58
N ASP A 236 37.96 -31.25 -5.77
CA ASP A 236 38.88 -32.39 -5.83
C ASP A 236 38.16 -33.58 -6.46
N VAL A 237 38.76 -34.16 -7.50
CA VAL A 237 38.21 -35.32 -8.22
C VAL A 237 39.31 -36.37 -8.32
N GLY A 238 39.14 -37.49 -7.63
CA GLY A 238 40.09 -38.61 -7.68
C GLY A 238 41.48 -38.30 -7.12
N GLY A 239 41.60 -37.33 -6.19
CA GLY A 239 42.88 -36.90 -5.62
C GLY A 239 43.63 -35.87 -6.47
N THR A 240 42.99 -35.33 -7.50
CA THR A 240 43.50 -34.23 -8.32
C THR A 240 42.66 -32.98 -8.07
N THR A 241 43.32 -31.89 -7.65
CA THR A 241 42.65 -30.60 -7.44
C THR A 241 42.40 -29.90 -8.78
N HIS A 242 41.14 -29.61 -9.06
CA HIS A 242 40.69 -28.86 -10.22
C HIS A 242 40.25 -27.45 -9.78
N LEU A 243 40.55 -26.45 -10.59
CA LEU A 243 40.18 -25.05 -10.36
C LEU A 243 39.36 -24.54 -11.54
N LEU A 244 38.07 -24.32 -11.33
CA LEU A 244 37.23 -23.59 -12.28
C LEU A 244 37.33 -22.10 -11.96
N VAL A 245 37.73 -21.30 -12.95
CA VAL A 245 37.80 -19.84 -12.84
C VAL A 245 36.83 -19.22 -13.83
N LEU A 246 35.77 -18.63 -13.32
CA LEU A 246 34.80 -17.87 -14.10
C LEU A 246 35.16 -16.40 -14.01
N ALA A 247 35.48 -15.80 -15.15
CA ALA A 247 35.83 -14.39 -15.24
C ALA A 247 34.65 -13.60 -15.80
N CYS A 248 33.95 -12.89 -14.92
CA CYS A 248 32.93 -11.94 -15.34
C CYS A 248 33.60 -10.59 -15.60
N THR A 249 33.38 -10.02 -16.79
CA THR A 249 33.85 -8.66 -17.15
C THR A 249 32.77 -7.59 -16.96
N LYS A 250 31.55 -8.00 -16.59
CA LYS A 250 30.44 -7.09 -16.26
C LYS A 250 29.90 -7.38 -14.86
N PRO A 251 29.45 -6.35 -14.12
CA PRO A 251 28.67 -6.58 -12.91
C PRO A 251 27.41 -7.37 -13.27
N LEU A 252 27.06 -8.36 -12.43
CA LEU A 252 25.91 -9.27 -12.56
C LEU A 252 24.54 -8.57 -12.45
N TYR A 253 24.44 -7.28 -12.79
CA TYR A 253 23.23 -6.47 -12.64
C TYR A 253 22.84 -5.81 -13.96
N LYS A 254 21.67 -6.18 -14.48
CA LYS A 254 20.74 -5.25 -15.13
C LYS A 254 19.66 -4.90 -14.13
#